data_AF-A0A954EFK8-F1
#
_entry.id   AF-A0A954EFK8-F1
#
_cell.length_a   1.000
_cell.length_b   1.000
_cell.length_c   1.000
_cell.angle_alpha   90.00
_cell.angle_beta   90.00
_cell.angle_gamma   90.00
#
_symmetry.space_group_name_H-M   'P 1'
#
loop_
_entity.id
_entity.type
_entity.pdbx_description
1 polymer ?
#
loop_
_entity_poly.entity_id
_entity_poly.type
_entity_poly.pdbx_seq_one_letter_code
_entity_poly.pdbx_strand_id
1 'polypeptide(L)'
;HGVETLFTVMGPGCKTVTRLHTPQCELVVGVWEDGRIGTFRGRRTPEGKGVGGYGGTAYGSKGVRAVGNFSGYEPLLKQIVQFFRTGEAPVNPTETLEIYAFMEAADVSKRDNGSTVSLTEVLEKARKEAGKLLAEEKLTP
;
A
#
# COMPACT_ATOMS: atom_id res chain seq x y z
N HIS A 1 -6.87 -3.64 1.84
CA HIS A 1 -6.41 -4.65 2.83
C HIS A 1 -5.10 -5.34 2.46
N GLY A 2 -4.95 -5.92 1.26
CA GLY A 2 -3.73 -6.70 0.96
C GLY A 2 -2.44 -5.88 0.90
N VAL A 3 -2.50 -4.61 0.50
CA VAL A 3 -1.33 -3.71 0.48
C VAL A 3 -0.91 -3.33 1.89
N GLU A 4 -1.87 -3.07 2.78
CA GLU A 4 -1.62 -2.72 4.19
C GLU A 4 -0.95 -3.88 4.93
N THR A 5 -1.38 -5.13 4.67
CA THR A 5 -0.70 -6.32 5.18
C THR A 5 0.73 -6.43 4.66
N LEU A 6 0.97 -6.11 3.39
CA LEU A 6 2.32 -6.08 2.81
C LEU A 6 3.21 -5.05 3.53
N PHE A 7 2.72 -3.81 3.70
CA PHE A 7 3.45 -2.75 4.40
C PHE A 7 3.65 -3.04 5.89
N THR A 8 2.72 -3.73 6.54
CA THR A 8 2.91 -4.19 7.93
C THR A 8 4.13 -5.10 8.07
N VAL A 9 4.41 -5.93 7.06
CA VAL A 9 5.57 -6.85 7.06
C VAL A 9 6.84 -6.14 6.56
N MET A 10 6.71 -5.32 5.53
CA MET A 10 7.86 -4.74 4.82
C MET A 10 8.34 -3.43 5.42
N GLY A 11 7.46 -2.70 6.10
CA GLY A 11 7.65 -1.30 6.47
C GLY A 11 7.61 -0.36 5.26
N PRO A 12 7.73 0.96 5.51
CA PRO A 12 7.94 1.95 4.47
C PRO A 12 9.30 1.76 3.76
N GLY A 13 9.53 2.52 2.69
CA GLY A 13 10.76 2.51 1.89
C GLY A 13 10.67 1.77 0.56
N CYS A 14 9.47 1.55 0.02
CA CYS A 14 9.31 1.06 -1.34
C CYS A 14 9.83 2.11 -2.34
N LYS A 15 10.55 1.65 -3.37
CA LYS A 15 11.23 2.49 -4.36
C LYS A 15 10.54 2.47 -5.69
N THR A 16 10.23 1.28 -6.19
CA THR A 16 9.59 1.10 -7.48
C THR A 16 8.46 0.11 -7.40
N VAL A 17 7.46 0.32 -8.26
CA VAL A 17 6.29 -0.54 -8.39
C VAL A 17 6.03 -0.87 -9.86
N THR A 18 5.74 -2.13 -10.11
CA THR A 18 5.30 -2.63 -11.42
C THR A 18 4.03 -3.42 -11.23
N ARG A 19 3.05 -3.25 -12.13
CA ARG A 19 1.79 -3.98 -12.10
C ARG A 19 1.54 -4.73 -13.39
N LEU A 20 1.20 -6.01 -13.23
CA LEU A 20 0.61 -6.84 -14.27
C LEU A 20 -0.89 -6.98 -14.02
N HIS A 21 -1.68 -6.83 -15.08
CA HIS A 21 -3.13 -6.85 -15.02
C HIS A 21 -3.71 -7.83 -16.05
N THR A 22 -4.67 -8.64 -15.60
CA THR A 22 -5.62 -9.37 -16.46
C THR A 22 -7.03 -9.18 -15.91
N PRO A 23 -8.09 -9.57 -16.65
CA PRO A 23 -9.45 -9.48 -16.13
C PRO A 23 -9.63 -10.21 -14.78
N GLN A 24 -8.94 -11.34 -14.59
CA GLN A 24 -9.06 -12.19 -13.40
C GLN A 24 -7.98 -11.95 -12.33
N CYS A 25 -6.90 -11.22 -12.64
CA CYS A 25 -5.76 -11.12 -11.74
C CYS A 25 -5.13 -9.74 -11.72
N GLU A 26 -4.62 -9.36 -10.55
CA GLU A 26 -3.60 -8.32 -10.41
C GLU A 26 -2.37 -8.97 -9.79
N LEU A 27 -1.20 -8.61 -10.29
CA LEU A 27 0.05 -8.84 -9.58
C LEU A 27 0.82 -7.53 -9.55
N VAL A 28 0.97 -6.98 -8.34
CA VAL A 28 1.78 -5.80 -8.09
C VAL A 28 3.07 -6.24 -7.43
N VAL A 29 4.19 -5.77 -7.94
CA VAL A 29 5.53 -6.07 -7.44
C VAL A 29 6.15 -4.75 -7.01
N GLY A 30 6.55 -4.66 -5.74
CA GLY A 30 7.31 -3.54 -5.21
C GLY A 30 8.73 -3.95 -4.87
N VAL A 31 9.68 -3.05 -5.10
CA VAL A 31 11.09 -3.22 -4.72
C VAL A 31 11.44 -2.18 -3.67
N TRP A 32 12.00 -2.60 -2.54
CA TRP A 32 12.47 -1.74 -1.46
C TRP A 32 13.95 -1.39 -1.65
N GLU A 33 14.41 -0.32 -0.99
CA GLU A 33 15.79 0.18 -1.09
C GLU A 33 16.85 -0.90 -0.82
N ASP A 34 16.58 -1.79 0.13
CA ASP A 34 17.47 -2.89 0.53
C ASP A 34 17.38 -4.13 -0.38
N GLY A 35 16.71 -4.00 -1.52
CA GLY A 35 16.53 -5.08 -2.50
C GLY A 35 15.44 -6.09 -2.13
N ARG A 36 14.74 -5.93 -1.00
CA ARG A 36 13.58 -6.79 -0.70
C ARG A 36 12.47 -6.57 -1.74
N ILE A 37 11.78 -7.66 -2.08
CA ILE A 37 10.67 -7.65 -3.04
C ILE A 37 9.38 -8.02 -2.31
N GLY A 38 8.38 -7.14 -2.41
CA GLY A 38 7.03 -7.35 -1.92
C GLY A 38 6.08 -7.60 -3.08
N THR A 39 5.09 -8.48 -2.89
CA THR A 39 4.05 -8.67 -3.90
C THR A 39 2.65 -8.58 -3.30
N PHE A 40 1.74 -7.97 -4.06
CA PHE A 40 0.31 -8.00 -3.79
C PHE A 40 -0.40 -8.70 -4.95
N ARG A 41 -1.28 -9.66 -4.61
CA ARG A 41 -2.06 -10.40 -5.60
C ARG A 41 -3.55 -10.20 -5.40
N GLY A 42 -4.19 -9.55 -6.36
CA GLY A 42 -5.64 -9.49 -6.47
C GLY A 42 -6.17 -10.65 -7.32
N ARG A 43 -7.29 -11.26 -6.93
CA ARG A 43 -7.94 -12.33 -7.69
C ARG A 43 -9.43 -12.04 -7.87
N ARG A 44 -9.92 -12.30 -9.08
CA ARG A 44 -11.33 -12.13 -9.46
C ARG A 44 -11.84 -13.35 -10.20
N THR A 45 -13.12 -13.63 -10.05
CA THR A 45 -13.84 -14.60 -10.88
C THR A 45 -13.95 -14.07 -12.32
N PRO A 46 -14.33 -14.90 -13.31
CA PRO A 46 -14.58 -14.43 -14.67
C PRO A 46 -15.63 -13.31 -14.75
N GLU A 47 -16.58 -13.28 -13.82
CA GLU A 47 -17.64 -12.25 -13.71
C GLU A 47 -17.16 -10.99 -12.97
N GLY A 48 -15.87 -10.89 -12.67
CA GLY A 48 -15.25 -9.72 -12.03
C GLY A 48 -15.41 -9.65 -10.51
N LYS A 49 -16.00 -10.65 -9.86
CA LYS A 49 -16.17 -10.66 -8.39
C LYS A 49 -14.86 -11.01 -7.70
N GLY A 50 -14.53 -10.32 -6.61
CA GLY A 50 -13.36 -10.66 -5.80
C GLY A 50 -13.48 -12.08 -5.23
N VAL A 51 -12.42 -12.89 -5.34
CA VAL A 51 -12.40 -14.27 -4.83
C VAL A 51 -12.21 -14.32 -3.31
N GLY A 52 -11.87 -13.19 -2.69
CA GLY A 52 -11.56 -13.10 -1.27
C GLY A 52 -10.24 -13.80 -0.89
N GLY A 53 -10.05 -13.95 0.41
CA GLY A 53 -8.82 -14.44 1.03
C GLY A 53 -8.04 -13.32 1.72
N TYR A 54 -7.40 -13.68 2.81
CA TYR A 54 -6.53 -12.79 3.61
C TYR A 54 -5.27 -13.56 3.98
N GLY A 55 -4.14 -12.87 4.04
CA GLY A 55 -2.85 -13.44 4.43
C GLY A 55 -1.79 -13.25 3.35
N GLY A 56 -0.72 -14.03 3.49
CA GLY A 56 0.45 -13.96 2.64
C GLY A 56 1.54 -14.89 3.14
N THR A 57 2.70 -14.84 2.51
CA THR A 57 3.87 -15.63 2.92
C THR A 57 5.07 -14.72 2.98
N ALA A 58 5.71 -14.64 4.15
CA ALA A 58 6.96 -13.94 4.35
C ALA A 58 8.13 -14.93 4.23
N TYR A 59 9.11 -14.57 3.42
CA TYR A 59 10.34 -15.32 3.21
C TYR A 59 11.48 -14.55 3.85
N GLY A 60 12.00 -15.05 4.97
CA GLY A 60 13.10 -14.43 5.70
C GLY A 60 14.33 -15.33 5.76
N SER A 61 15.45 -14.76 6.23
CA SER A 61 16.71 -15.50 6.39
C SER A 61 16.62 -16.67 7.37
N LYS A 62 15.66 -16.64 8.30
CA LYS A 62 15.40 -17.70 9.29
C LYS A 62 14.29 -18.68 8.86
N GLY A 63 13.79 -18.55 7.63
CA GLY A 63 12.79 -19.44 7.04
C GLY A 63 11.52 -18.72 6.58
N VAL A 64 10.51 -19.53 6.28
CA VAL A 64 9.24 -19.10 5.68
C VAL A 64 8.13 -19.11 6.73
N ARG A 65 7.27 -18.10 6.72
CA ARG A 65 6.11 -17.98 7.63
C ARG A 65 4.89 -17.47 6.88
N ALA A 66 3.71 -17.97 7.26
CA ALA A 66 2.46 -17.40 6.82
C ALA A 66 2.22 -16.07 7.55
N VAL A 67 1.78 -15.05 6.81
CA VAL A 67 1.25 -13.82 7.38
C VAL A 67 -0.14 -14.12 7.93
N GLY A 68 -0.40 -13.70 9.16
CA GLY A 68 -1.57 -14.10 9.95
C GLY A 68 -2.91 -13.81 9.28
N ASN A 69 -3.95 -14.47 9.80
CA ASN A 69 -5.32 -14.28 9.35
C ASN A 69 -5.94 -13.01 9.94
N PHE A 70 -7.08 -12.61 9.37
CA PHE A 70 -7.91 -11.56 9.96
C PHE A 70 -8.39 -12.01 11.34
N SER A 71 -8.05 -11.23 12.38
CA SER A 71 -8.36 -11.51 13.78
C SER A 71 -9.57 -10.73 14.32
N GLY A 72 -10.40 -10.16 13.43
CA GLY A 72 -11.52 -9.29 13.80
C GLY A 72 -11.11 -7.84 14.04
N TYR A 73 -12.07 -7.03 14.47
CA TYR A 73 -11.88 -5.57 14.65
C TYR A 73 -11.46 -5.17 16.06
N GLU A 74 -11.47 -6.08 17.03
CA GLU A 74 -11.11 -5.76 18.41
C GLU A 74 -9.73 -5.07 18.54
N PRO A 75 -8.66 -5.52 17.86
CA PRO A 75 -7.35 -4.86 17.93
C PRO A 75 -7.40 -3.42 17.39
N LEU A 76 -8.15 -3.18 16.31
CA LEU A 76 -8.35 -1.85 15.74
C LEU A 76 -9.08 -0.93 16.73
N LEU A 77 -10.18 -1.42 17.32
CA LEU A 77 -10.98 -0.63 18.26
C LEU A 77 -10.16 -0.23 19.50
N LYS A 78 -9.28 -1.10 19.99
CA LYS A 78 -8.34 -0.77 21.07
C LYS A 78 -7.44 0.41 20.71
N GLN A 79 -6.88 0.42 19.50
CA GLN A 79 -6.03 1.53 19.03
C GLN A 79 -6.81 2.83 18.83
N ILE A 80 -8.05 2.75 18.32
CA ILE A 80 -8.92 3.93 18.19
C ILE A 80 -9.22 4.55 19.56
N VAL A 81 -9.60 3.73 20.55
CA VAL A 81 -9.87 4.22 21.91
C VAL A 81 -8.61 4.85 22.52
N GLN A 82 -7.44 4.24 22.32
CA GLN A 82 -6.17 4.78 22.81
C GLN A 82 -5.86 6.14 22.18
N PHE A 83 -6.03 6.28 20.86
CA PHE A 83 -5.86 7.55 20.15
C PHE A 83 -6.77 8.64 20.72
N PHE A 84 -8.07 8.39 20.89
CA PHE A 84 -8.98 9.39 21.45
C PHE A 84 -8.69 9.77 22.91
N ARG A 85 -8.05 8.88 23.69
CA ARG A 85 -7.66 9.15 25.07
C ARG A 85 -6.37 9.97 25.18
N THR A 86 -5.43 9.79 24.25
CA THR A 86 -4.07 10.31 24.37
C THR A 86 -3.72 11.38 23.34
N GLY A 87 -4.42 11.41 22.21
CA GLY A 87 -4.04 12.18 21.02
C GLY A 87 -2.91 11.55 20.21
N GLU A 88 -2.33 10.43 20.64
CA GLU A 88 -1.20 9.78 19.98
C GLU A 88 -1.69 8.85 18.85
N ALA A 89 -1.37 9.20 17.61
CA ALA A 89 -1.74 8.40 16.45
C ALA A 89 -1.02 7.03 16.49
N PRO A 90 -1.73 5.90 16.30
CA PRO A 90 -1.13 4.56 16.40
C PRO A 90 -0.26 4.19 15.19
N VAL A 91 -0.29 5.01 14.13
CA VAL A 91 0.45 4.83 12.89
C VAL A 91 0.94 6.19 12.41
N ASN A 92 2.15 6.25 11.88
CA ASN A 92 2.70 7.49 11.35
C ASN A 92 1.98 7.86 10.03
N PRO A 93 1.52 9.12 9.86
CA PRO A 93 0.92 9.55 8.60
C PRO A 93 1.78 9.31 7.36
N THR A 94 3.11 9.30 7.49
CA THR A 94 4.01 9.02 6.36
C THR A 94 3.85 7.60 5.82
N GLU A 95 3.58 6.62 6.68
CA GLU A 95 3.34 5.23 6.26
C GLU A 95 2.04 5.13 5.44
N THR A 96 0.99 5.81 5.91
CA THR A 96 -0.28 5.89 5.19
C THR A 96 -0.11 6.54 3.82
N LEU A 97 0.64 7.65 3.74
CA LEU A 97 0.92 8.32 2.46
C LEU A 97 1.70 7.42 1.50
N GLU A 98 2.65 6.63 2.01
CA GLU A 98 3.41 5.70 1.18
C GLU A 98 2.56 4.53 0.67
N ILE A 99 1.64 4.00 1.50
CA ILE A 99 0.66 3.00 1.05
C ILE A 99 -0.19 3.54 -0.11
N TYR A 100 -0.65 4.78 -0.02
CA TYR A 100 -1.39 5.42 -1.12
C TYR A 100 -0.50 5.64 -2.35
N ALA A 101 0.74 6.09 -2.17
CA ALA A 101 1.69 6.26 -3.27
C ALA A 101 2.00 4.93 -3.98
N PHE A 102 2.11 3.83 -3.24
CA PHE A 102 2.27 2.49 -3.79
C PHE A 102 1.06 2.09 -4.66
N MET A 103 -0.15 2.32 -4.16
CA MET A 103 -1.38 2.02 -4.92
C MET A 103 -1.49 2.88 -6.18
N GLU A 104 -1.18 4.18 -6.09
CA GLU A 104 -1.18 5.08 -7.25
C GLU A 104 -0.08 4.68 -8.25
N ALA A 105 1.13 4.35 -7.79
CA ALA A 105 2.21 3.87 -8.65
C ALA A 105 1.80 2.58 -9.40
N ALA A 106 1.08 1.68 -8.73
CA ALA A 106 0.53 0.49 -9.37
C ALA A 106 -0.53 0.85 -10.44
N ASP A 107 -1.39 1.84 -10.20
CA ASP A 107 -2.37 2.32 -11.19
C ASP A 107 -1.71 3.08 -12.36
N VAL A 108 -0.66 3.87 -12.10
CA VAL A 108 0.18 4.47 -13.15
C VAL A 108 0.82 3.37 -14.00
N SER A 109 1.44 2.38 -13.38
CA SER A 109 2.06 1.24 -14.08
C SER A 109 1.06 0.53 -14.99
N LYS A 110 -0.17 0.29 -14.50
CA LYS A 110 -1.24 -0.29 -15.33
C LYS A 110 -1.60 0.59 -16.53
N ARG A 111 -1.74 1.90 -16.34
CA ARG A 111 -2.05 2.85 -17.43
C ARG A 111 -0.94 2.92 -18.46
N ASP A 112 0.29 2.69 -18.05
CA ASP A 112 1.50 2.72 -18.87
C ASP A 112 2.01 1.30 -19.21
N ASN A 113 1.07 0.40 -19.55
CA ASN A 113 1.34 -0.95 -20.06
C ASN A 113 2.34 -1.79 -19.22
N GLY A 114 2.30 -1.64 -17.90
CA GLY A 114 3.14 -2.40 -16.97
C GLY A 114 4.55 -1.84 -16.83
N SER A 115 4.77 -0.56 -17.11
CA SER A 115 6.06 0.09 -16.86
C SER A 115 6.42 0.10 -15.37
N THR A 116 7.70 0.26 -15.07
CA THR A 116 8.18 0.40 -13.69
C THR A 116 8.06 1.86 -13.26
N VAL A 117 7.36 2.11 -12.16
CA VAL A 117 7.05 3.46 -11.67
C VAL A 117 7.80 3.73 -10.37
N SER A 118 8.43 4.90 -10.28
CA SER A 118 9.11 5.37 -9.07
C SER A 118 8.10 5.93 -8.05
N LEU A 119 8.17 5.48 -6.79
CA LEU A 119 7.34 6.04 -5.72
C LEU A 119 7.69 7.50 -5.44
N THR A 120 8.97 7.87 -5.55
CA THR A 120 9.42 9.24 -5.35
C THR A 120 8.75 10.18 -6.34
N GLU A 121 8.71 9.81 -7.62
CA GLU A 121 8.09 10.62 -8.67
C GLU A 121 6.58 10.79 -8.44
N VAL A 122 5.90 9.73 -8.00
CA VAL A 122 4.47 9.78 -7.65
C VAL A 122 4.23 10.74 -6.48
N LEU A 123 5.03 10.65 -5.42
CA LEU A 123 4.92 11.53 -4.25
C LEU A 123 5.23 12.99 -4.57
N GLU A 124 6.28 13.25 -5.36
CA GLU A 124 6.64 14.61 -5.79
C GLU A 124 5.55 15.25 -6.64
N LYS A 125 4.99 14.48 -7.58
CA LYS A 125 3.84 14.92 -8.39
C LYS A 125 2.63 15.25 -7.49
N ALA A 126 2.27 14.35 -6.59
CA ALA A 126 1.15 14.56 -5.67
C ALA A 126 1.34 15.79 -4.77
N ARG A 127 2.56 16.03 -4.25
CA ARG A 127 2.87 17.23 -3.46
C ARG A 127 2.73 18.51 -4.27
N LYS A 128 3.19 18.51 -5.53
CA LYS A 128 3.05 19.66 -6.43
C LYS A 128 1.58 19.97 -6.73
N GLU A 129 0.76 18.95 -6.94
CA GLU A 129 -0.68 19.10 -7.18
C GLU A 129 -1.41 19.61 -5.93
N ALA A 130 -1.12 19.03 -4.76
CA ALA A 130 -1.67 19.51 -3.49
C ALA A 130 -1.30 20.97 -3.20
N GLY A 131 -0.05 21.37 -3.48
CA GLY A 131 0.40 22.76 -3.31
C GLY A 131 -0.35 23.76 -4.18
N LYS A 132 -0.75 23.37 -5.40
CA LYS A 132 -1.58 24.23 -6.26
C LYS A 132 -2.98 24.41 -5.69
N LEU A 133 -3.62 23.32 -5.25
CA LEU A 133 -4.96 23.36 -4.66
C LEU A 133 -5.01 24.26 -3.42
N LEU A 134 -4.03 24.15 -2.52
CA LEU A 134 -3.95 25.01 -1.33
C LEU A 134 -3.77 26.50 -1.69
N ALA A 135 -3.00 26.80 -2.73
CA ALA A 135 -2.82 28.16 -3.21
C ALA A 135 -4.10 28.73 -3.86
N GLU A 136 -4.86 27.88 -4.57
CA GLU A 136 -6.11 28.26 -5.25
C GLU A 136 -7.29 28.43 -4.27
N GLU A 137 -7.39 27.59 -3.24
CA GLU A 137 -8.51 27.63 -2.29
C GLU A 137 -8.30 28.62 -1.11
N LYS A 138 -7.16 29.31 -1.03
CA LYS A 138 -6.74 30.14 0.14
C LYS A 138 -6.84 29.41 1.49
N LEU A 139 -6.86 28.08 1.47
CA LEU A 139 -6.77 27.26 2.67
C LEU A 139 -5.32 27.33 3.15
N THR A 140 -5.10 28.21 4.13
CA THR A 140 -3.84 28.23 4.89
C THR A 140 -3.84 27.05 5.86
N PRO A 141 -2.69 26.37 6.04
CA PRO A 141 -2.58 25.24 6.96
C PRO A 141 -2.92 25.60 8.40
#